data_AF-A0A2J4PCV6-F1
#
_entry.id   AF-A0A2J4PCV6-F1
#
_cell.length_a   1.000
_cell.length_b   1.000
_cell.length_c   1.000
_cell.angle_alpha   90.00
_cell.angle_beta   90.00
_cell.angle_gamma   90.00
#
_symmetry.space_group_name_H-M   'P 1'
#
loop_
_entity.id
_entity.type
_entity.pdbx_description
1 polymer ?
#
loop_
_entity_poly.entity_id
_entity_poly.type
_entity_poly.pdbx_seq_one_letter_code
_entity_poly.pdbx_strand_id
1 'polypeptide(L)'
;PDAIKQARQQLAAGAIDAQQLRQIENEAIRDLVQQQCECGLHVVTDGEFRRAWWHFDFFDGLQGVERYDSEKGIQFNGVQTKAHGVRVTGKLAFGDHPMLEDFRYLKSVSGSAQPKMTIPSPSVLHFRGGRKDIDATVYPDLADYFDDLATTWRDAIRAFYDAGCRYLQLDDTVWAYLCSDEQRQQVRDRGEDPDELARIYAHVLNKALEGKPEDLTVGLHVCRGNFRSTWIAEGGYEPVAEVLFGGVNIDAFFLEYDNDRSGDFAPLRYIRPGHQQVVLGLI
;
A
#
# COMPACT_ATOMS: atom_id res chain seq x y z
N PRO A 1 12.92 5.75 13.77
CA PRO A 1 14.07 6.06 14.68
C PRO A 1 13.82 7.32 15.51
N ASP A 2 14.44 7.44 16.68
CA ASP A 2 14.21 8.59 17.58
C ASP A 2 14.72 9.91 16.99
N ALA A 3 15.81 9.90 16.22
CA ALA A 3 16.31 11.07 15.49
C ALA A 3 15.22 11.69 14.59
N ILE A 4 14.51 10.88 13.80
CA ILE A 4 13.42 11.38 12.93
C ILE A 4 12.24 11.87 13.75
N LYS A 5 11.86 11.19 14.84
CA LYS A 5 10.77 11.63 15.71
C LYS A 5 11.07 13.01 16.33
N GLN A 6 12.29 13.20 16.81
CA GLN A 6 12.75 14.48 17.37
C GLN A 6 12.81 15.57 16.29
N ALA A 7 13.35 15.26 15.10
CA ALA A 7 13.39 16.19 13.98
C ALA A 7 12.00 16.66 13.54
N ARG A 8 11.02 15.75 13.48
CA ARG A 8 9.62 16.11 13.19
C ARG A 8 9.01 17.04 14.26
N GLN A 9 9.34 16.84 15.54
CA GLN A 9 8.93 17.75 16.62
C GLN A 9 9.62 19.12 16.49
N GLN A 10 10.90 19.15 16.14
CA GLN A 10 11.66 20.38 15.91
C GLN A 10 11.12 21.16 14.71
N LEU A 11 10.77 20.49 13.61
CA LEU A 11 10.13 21.12 12.44
C LEU A 11 8.78 21.73 12.84
N ALA A 12 7.94 20.97 13.56
CA ALA A 12 6.65 21.46 14.04
C ALA A 12 6.78 22.66 15.00
N ALA A 13 7.89 22.76 15.73
CA ALA A 13 8.22 23.89 16.59
C ALA A 13 8.93 25.04 15.87
N GLY A 14 9.22 24.91 14.57
CA GLY A 14 9.96 25.90 13.78
C GLY A 14 11.46 26.00 14.11
N ALA A 15 12.02 25.00 14.80
CA ALA A 15 13.43 24.96 15.20
C ALA A 15 14.36 24.46 14.07
N ILE A 16 13.82 23.71 13.12
CA ILE A 16 14.49 23.31 11.88
C ILE A 16 13.55 23.53 10.70
N ASP A 17 14.10 23.66 9.49
CA ASP A 17 13.33 23.70 8.26
C ASP A 17 13.14 22.30 7.62
N ALA A 18 12.37 22.24 6.53
CA ALA A 18 12.09 20.99 5.82
C ALA A 18 13.35 20.36 5.18
N GLN A 19 14.34 21.17 4.80
CA GLN A 19 15.59 20.68 4.22
C GLN A 19 16.46 20.01 5.29
N GLN A 20 16.50 20.57 6.49
CA GLN A 20 17.17 19.97 7.65
C GLN A 20 16.48 18.66 8.08
N LEU A 21 15.14 18.61 8.11
CA LEU A 21 14.43 17.34 8.33
C LEU A 21 14.81 16.31 7.24
N ARG A 22 14.82 16.72 5.96
CA ARG A 22 15.18 15.86 4.84
C ARG A 22 16.57 15.27 4.99
N GLN A 23 17.54 16.05 5.48
CA GLN A 23 18.91 15.59 5.74
C GLN A 23 18.97 14.56 6.88
N ILE A 24 18.24 14.79 7.98
CA ILE A 24 18.18 13.83 9.10
C ILE A 24 17.54 12.50 8.64
N GLU A 25 16.48 12.58 7.84
CA GLU A 25 15.87 11.39 7.24
C GLU A 25 16.82 10.67 6.27
N ASN A 26 17.57 11.41 5.45
CA ASN A 26 18.59 10.86 4.54
C ASN A 26 19.61 10.03 5.31
N GLU A 27 20.17 10.59 6.39
CA GLU A 27 21.17 9.92 7.23
C GLU A 27 20.60 8.63 7.84
N ALA A 28 19.40 8.70 8.43
CA ALA A 28 18.75 7.54 9.02
C ALA A 28 18.44 6.44 7.99
N ILE A 29 18.06 6.80 6.76
CA ILE A 29 17.82 5.84 5.67
C ILE A 29 19.12 5.19 5.22
N ARG A 30 20.21 5.95 5.09
CA ARG A 30 21.54 5.41 4.74
C ARG A 30 21.99 4.37 5.76
N ASP A 31 21.89 4.70 7.05
CA ASP A 31 22.28 3.80 8.13
C ASP A 31 21.42 2.54 8.16
N LEU A 32 20.10 2.68 7.92
CA LEU A 32 19.19 1.55 7.81
C LEU A 32 19.55 0.63 6.64
N VAL A 33 19.85 1.19 5.47
CA VAL A 33 20.24 0.41 4.29
C VAL A 33 21.54 -0.35 4.55
N GLN A 34 22.52 0.29 5.19
CA GLN A 34 23.74 -0.38 5.62
C GLN A 34 23.44 -1.56 6.56
N GLN A 35 22.61 -1.36 7.59
CA GLN A 35 22.21 -2.41 8.53
C GLN A 35 21.50 -3.58 7.82
N GLN A 36 20.59 -3.30 6.89
CA GLN A 36 19.91 -4.33 6.11
C GLN A 36 20.92 -5.18 5.31
N CYS A 37 21.89 -4.53 4.64
CA CYS A 37 22.95 -5.21 3.92
C CYS A 37 23.87 -6.02 4.85
N GLU A 38 24.25 -5.48 6.00
CA GLU A 38 25.08 -6.17 7.01
C GLU A 38 24.38 -7.41 7.59
N CYS A 39 23.05 -7.37 7.70
CA CYS A 39 22.21 -8.51 8.05
C CYS A 39 22.04 -9.53 6.90
N GLY A 40 22.66 -9.30 5.74
CA GLY A 40 22.63 -10.20 4.59
C GLY A 40 21.40 -10.06 3.68
N LEU A 41 20.61 -8.99 3.82
CA LEU A 41 19.48 -8.74 2.92
C LEU A 41 19.96 -8.27 1.55
N HIS A 42 19.45 -8.92 0.50
CA HIS A 42 19.73 -8.54 -0.90
C HIS A 42 18.71 -7.53 -1.45
N VAL A 43 17.57 -7.39 -0.78
CA VAL A 43 16.52 -6.42 -1.10
C VAL A 43 16.41 -5.48 0.09
N VAL A 44 16.53 -4.17 -0.15
CA VAL A 44 16.54 -3.14 0.89
C VAL A 44 15.44 -2.11 0.68
N THR A 45 14.91 -1.56 1.76
CA THR A 45 13.91 -0.48 1.74
C THR A 45 14.43 0.76 2.47
N ASP A 46 13.71 1.88 2.36
CA ASP A 46 13.94 3.09 3.15
C ASP A 46 13.29 3.02 4.55
N GLY A 47 12.72 1.86 4.91
CA GLY A 47 11.98 1.65 6.16
C GLY A 47 10.72 2.53 6.30
N GLU A 48 10.28 3.16 5.21
CA GLU A 48 9.20 4.16 5.18
C GLU A 48 9.46 5.36 6.11
N PHE A 49 10.74 5.65 6.38
CA PHE A 49 11.15 6.63 7.41
C PHE A 49 10.66 8.05 7.18
N ARG A 50 10.28 8.40 5.94
CA ARG A 50 9.71 9.72 5.59
C ARG A 50 8.21 9.82 5.78
N ARG A 51 7.53 8.70 6.01
CA ARG A 51 6.06 8.65 6.07
C ARG A 51 5.60 8.90 7.50
N ALA A 52 4.51 9.64 7.63
CA ALA A 52 3.69 9.66 8.83
C ALA A 52 2.67 8.50 8.79
N TRP A 53 2.14 8.22 7.60
CA TRP A 53 1.20 7.16 7.26
C TRP A 53 1.51 6.62 5.86
N TRP A 54 1.79 5.32 5.77
CA TRP A 54 2.21 4.67 4.52
C TRP A 54 1.27 4.92 3.34
N HIS A 55 -0.05 4.94 3.59
CA HIS A 55 -1.05 5.18 2.55
C HIS A 55 -1.39 6.67 2.38
N PHE A 56 -1.68 7.41 3.47
CA PHE A 56 -2.15 8.79 3.34
C PHE A 56 -1.10 9.71 2.75
N ASP A 57 0.20 9.49 3.00
CA ASP A 57 1.26 10.31 2.40
C ASP A 57 1.42 10.06 0.90
N PHE A 58 1.07 8.88 0.40
CA PHE A 58 0.99 8.62 -1.03
C PHE A 58 -0.27 9.24 -1.64
N PHE A 59 -1.43 9.05 -1.00
CA PHE A 59 -2.70 9.59 -1.52
C PHE A 59 -2.70 11.12 -1.61
N ASP A 60 -2.02 11.81 -0.69
CA ASP A 60 -1.88 13.28 -0.70
C ASP A 60 -1.11 13.80 -1.93
N GLY A 61 -0.27 12.97 -2.53
CA GLY A 61 0.47 13.32 -3.75
C GLY A 61 -0.29 13.01 -5.04
N LEU A 62 -1.51 12.46 -4.97
CA LEU A 62 -2.33 12.16 -6.15
C LEU A 62 -3.17 13.37 -6.55
N GLN A 63 -3.36 13.56 -7.86
CA GLN A 63 -4.30 14.55 -8.35
C GLN A 63 -5.74 14.06 -8.11
N GLY A 64 -6.63 14.98 -7.76
CA GLY A 64 -8.04 14.68 -7.49
C GLY A 64 -8.31 14.08 -6.10
N VAL A 65 -7.30 13.97 -5.23
CA VAL A 65 -7.44 13.52 -3.84
C VAL A 65 -7.21 14.68 -2.88
N GLU A 66 -8.02 14.75 -1.83
CA GLU A 66 -7.92 15.78 -0.79
C GLU A 66 -7.95 15.12 0.59
N ARG A 67 -7.07 15.56 1.49
CA ARG A 67 -7.13 15.20 2.92
C ARG A 67 -8.22 15.99 3.64
N TYR A 68 -8.91 15.34 4.56
CA TYR A 68 -9.88 16.01 5.43
C TYR A 68 -9.84 15.45 6.86
N ASP A 69 -10.30 16.25 7.81
CA ASP A 69 -10.56 15.79 9.17
C ASP A 69 -11.89 15.03 9.19
N SER A 70 -11.80 13.72 9.35
CA SER A 70 -12.97 12.83 9.43
C SER A 70 -13.63 12.89 10.81
N GLU A 71 -14.88 12.43 10.92
CA GLU A 71 -15.55 12.32 12.22
C GLU A 71 -14.94 11.23 13.12
N LYS A 72 -14.37 10.19 12.51
CA LYS A 72 -13.84 9.00 13.18
C LYS A 72 -12.54 8.56 12.52
N GLY A 73 -11.52 8.30 13.33
CA GLY A 73 -10.30 7.66 12.86
C GLY A 73 -10.50 6.18 12.55
N ILE A 74 -9.45 5.56 12.01
CA ILE A 74 -9.39 4.16 11.67
C ILE A 74 -9.53 3.34 12.96
N GLN A 75 -10.52 2.46 13.00
CA GLN A 75 -10.75 1.58 14.13
C GLN A 75 -9.87 0.34 14.01
N PHE A 76 -9.01 0.12 14.99
CA PHE A 76 -8.34 -1.15 15.21
C PHE A 76 -8.88 -1.79 16.50
N ASN A 77 -8.56 -3.06 16.74
CA ASN A 77 -9.00 -3.74 17.97
C ASN A 77 -8.48 -3.00 19.22
N GLY A 78 -9.39 -2.36 19.97
CA GLY A 78 -9.09 -1.61 21.19
C GLY A 78 -8.48 -0.21 21.03
N VAL A 79 -8.18 0.26 19.81
CA VAL A 79 -7.55 1.58 19.58
C VAL A 79 -8.13 2.26 18.34
N GLN A 80 -8.41 3.56 18.41
CA GLN A 80 -8.79 4.39 17.26
C GLN A 80 -7.65 5.36 16.91
N THR A 81 -7.35 5.52 15.62
CA THR A 81 -6.36 6.51 15.18
C THR A 81 -6.88 7.93 15.28
N LYS A 82 -6.02 8.92 14.98
CA LYS A 82 -6.47 10.27 14.67
C LYS A 82 -7.46 10.25 13.51
N ALA A 83 -8.42 11.17 13.55
CA ALA A 83 -9.52 11.24 12.60
C ALA A 83 -9.11 12.01 11.34
N HIS A 84 -8.23 11.43 10.53
CA HIS A 84 -7.89 11.93 9.20
C HIS A 84 -8.37 10.94 8.14
N GLY A 85 -8.88 11.46 7.03
CA GLY A 85 -9.32 10.71 5.87
C GLY A 85 -8.83 11.34 4.57
N VAL A 86 -9.08 10.64 3.47
CA VAL A 86 -8.91 11.17 2.11
C VAL A 86 -10.22 11.01 1.36
N ARG A 87 -10.53 11.97 0.50
CA ARG A 87 -11.70 11.95 -0.39
C ARG A 87 -11.27 12.30 -1.80
N VAL A 88 -12.04 11.83 -2.77
CA VAL A 88 -11.81 12.06 -4.20
C VAL A 88 -12.73 13.18 -4.67
N THR A 89 -12.15 14.35 -4.94
CA THR A 89 -12.85 15.60 -5.32
C THR A 89 -12.57 16.03 -6.75
N GLY A 90 -11.75 15.27 -7.48
CA GLY A 90 -11.43 15.51 -8.88
C GLY A 90 -11.05 14.22 -9.60
N LYS A 91 -10.78 14.34 -10.90
CA LYS A 91 -10.30 13.20 -11.70
C LYS A 91 -8.96 12.71 -11.17
N LEU A 92 -8.87 11.40 -10.92
CA LEU A 92 -7.66 10.76 -10.43
C LEU A 92 -6.59 10.76 -11.52
N ALA A 93 -5.37 11.18 -11.16
CA ALA A 93 -4.20 11.03 -12.00
C ALA A 93 -2.92 10.99 -11.15
N PHE A 94 -1.90 10.34 -11.68
CA PHE A 94 -0.55 10.36 -11.11
C PHE A 94 0.27 11.46 -11.79
N GLY A 95 0.81 12.38 -10.99
CA GLY A 95 1.59 13.52 -11.48
C GLY A 95 3.02 13.52 -10.92
N ASP A 96 3.53 14.70 -10.62
CA ASP A 96 4.80 14.86 -9.90
C ASP A 96 4.62 14.48 -8.43
N HIS A 97 5.02 13.25 -8.08
CA HIS A 97 4.81 12.68 -6.76
C HIS A 97 6.11 12.69 -5.94
N PRO A 98 6.12 13.22 -4.70
CA PRO A 98 7.35 13.38 -3.90
C PRO A 98 8.09 12.06 -3.64
N MET A 99 7.36 10.95 -3.56
CA MET A 99 7.97 9.62 -3.38
C MET A 99 8.85 9.15 -4.54
N LEU A 100 8.79 9.78 -5.72
CA LEU A 100 9.76 9.51 -6.79
C LEU A 100 11.17 9.94 -6.37
N GLU A 101 11.31 11.11 -5.74
CA GLU A 101 12.58 11.58 -5.18
C GLU A 101 13.03 10.74 -3.97
N ASP A 102 12.08 10.26 -3.17
CA ASP A 102 12.38 9.32 -2.07
C ASP A 102 13.02 8.04 -2.62
N PHE A 103 12.43 7.47 -3.67
CA PHE A 103 12.98 6.29 -4.33
C PHE A 103 14.34 6.56 -4.98
N ARG A 104 14.52 7.68 -5.68
CA ARG A 104 15.82 8.07 -6.26
C ARG A 104 16.91 8.14 -5.18
N TYR A 105 16.58 8.68 -4.01
CA TYR A 105 17.49 8.69 -2.87
C TYR A 105 17.81 7.28 -2.37
N LEU A 106 16.80 6.43 -2.10
CA LEU A 106 16.99 5.04 -1.68
C LEU A 106 17.92 4.31 -2.66
N LYS A 107 17.64 4.40 -3.96
CA LYS A 107 18.48 3.80 -5.00
C LYS A 107 19.93 4.29 -4.94
N SER A 108 20.15 5.58 -4.71
CA SER A 108 21.51 6.15 -4.63
C SER A 108 22.36 5.62 -3.47
N VAL A 109 21.72 5.15 -2.39
CA VAL A 109 22.41 4.61 -1.20
C VAL A 109 22.36 3.09 -1.11
N SER A 110 21.69 2.40 -2.04
CA SER A 110 21.49 0.93 -2.00
C SER A 110 22.72 0.12 -2.43
N GLY A 111 23.74 0.75 -3.02
CA GLY A 111 24.93 0.04 -3.49
C GLY A 111 24.58 -1.05 -4.51
N SER A 112 24.96 -2.30 -4.23
CA SER A 112 24.62 -3.47 -5.05
C SER A 112 23.32 -4.17 -4.65
N ALA A 113 22.71 -3.80 -3.53
CA ALA A 113 21.42 -4.36 -3.12
C ALA A 113 20.29 -3.83 -4.01
N GLN A 114 19.23 -4.62 -4.18
CA GLN A 114 18.05 -4.22 -4.93
C GLN A 114 17.18 -3.29 -4.07
N PRO A 115 17.03 -1.99 -4.41
CA PRO A 115 16.07 -1.14 -3.71
C PRO A 115 14.65 -1.60 -4.03
N LYS A 116 13.83 -1.76 -2.99
CA LYS A 116 12.39 -2.01 -3.07
C LYS A 116 11.61 -0.82 -2.53
N MET A 117 10.70 -0.30 -3.35
CA MET A 117 9.76 0.75 -2.94
C MET A 117 8.40 0.14 -2.60
N THR A 118 7.75 0.61 -1.53
CA THR A 118 6.37 0.24 -1.19
C THR A 118 5.44 1.41 -1.51
N ILE A 119 4.25 1.16 -2.05
CA ILE A 119 3.16 2.14 -2.20
C ILE A 119 1.84 1.45 -1.86
N PRO A 120 0.79 2.16 -1.45
CA PRO A 120 -0.51 1.53 -1.25
C PRO A 120 -1.07 0.95 -2.55
N SER A 121 -1.78 -0.18 -2.44
CA SER A 121 -2.61 -0.74 -3.49
C SER A 121 -3.81 0.17 -3.82
N PRO A 122 -4.30 0.20 -5.08
CA PRO A 122 -5.44 1.03 -5.48
C PRO A 122 -6.72 0.75 -4.67
N SER A 123 -6.92 -0.51 -4.27
CA SER A 123 -8.08 -0.93 -3.48
C SER A 123 -8.21 -0.14 -2.17
N VAL A 124 -7.08 0.25 -1.57
CA VAL A 124 -7.02 0.91 -0.25
C VAL A 124 -7.62 2.31 -0.31
N LEU A 125 -7.49 3.02 -1.44
CA LEU A 125 -8.09 4.34 -1.65
C LEU A 125 -9.62 4.25 -1.69
N HIS A 126 -10.16 3.24 -2.39
CA HIS A 126 -11.60 3.03 -2.47
C HIS A 126 -12.18 2.45 -1.18
N PHE A 127 -11.62 1.37 -0.63
CA PHE A 127 -12.34 0.51 0.32
C PHE A 127 -12.75 1.21 1.62
N ARG A 128 -11.93 2.10 2.17
CA ARG A 128 -12.19 2.74 3.48
C ARG A 128 -13.31 3.78 3.40
N GLY A 129 -13.26 4.59 2.35
CA GLY A 129 -14.26 5.62 2.11
C GLY A 129 -15.51 5.07 1.41
N GLY A 130 -15.34 4.13 0.47
CA GLY A 130 -16.39 3.67 -0.43
C GLY A 130 -16.97 4.84 -1.24
N ARG A 131 -18.21 4.67 -1.72
CA ARG A 131 -18.90 5.68 -2.55
C ARG A 131 -19.02 7.05 -1.88
N LYS A 132 -19.18 7.12 -0.56
CA LYS A 132 -19.39 8.40 0.17
C LYS A 132 -18.21 9.37 0.07
N ASP A 133 -17.00 8.87 -0.11
CA ASP A 133 -15.78 9.67 -0.16
C ASP A 133 -15.35 9.96 -1.61
N ILE A 134 -16.23 9.70 -2.59
CA ILE A 134 -16.03 9.98 -4.01
C ILE A 134 -17.09 10.97 -4.47
N ASP A 135 -16.67 12.13 -4.96
CA ASP A 135 -17.59 13.16 -5.46
C ASP A 135 -18.42 12.63 -6.63
N ALA A 136 -19.74 12.54 -6.43
CA ALA A 136 -20.68 12.03 -7.41
C ALA A 136 -20.85 12.95 -8.63
N THR A 137 -20.43 14.20 -8.56
CA THR A 137 -20.42 15.13 -9.69
C THR A 137 -19.23 14.90 -10.61
N VAL A 138 -18.11 14.42 -10.06
CA VAL A 138 -16.89 14.06 -10.80
C VAL A 138 -17.00 12.65 -11.37
N TYR A 139 -17.51 11.72 -10.56
CA TYR A 139 -17.72 10.33 -10.92
C TYR A 139 -19.19 9.95 -10.68
N PRO A 140 -20.10 10.26 -11.61
CA PRO A 140 -21.49 9.80 -11.50
C PRO A 140 -21.59 8.26 -11.51
N ASP A 141 -20.78 7.62 -12.35
CA ASP A 141 -20.59 6.17 -12.43
C ASP A 141 -19.28 5.77 -11.76
N LEU A 142 -19.32 4.71 -10.94
CA LEU A 142 -18.11 4.15 -10.33
C LEU A 142 -17.25 3.36 -11.31
N ALA A 143 -17.79 2.91 -12.45
CA ALA A 143 -16.99 2.28 -13.49
C ALA A 143 -15.88 3.24 -13.98
N ASP A 144 -16.24 4.51 -14.23
CA ASP A 144 -15.28 5.56 -14.61
C ASP A 144 -14.24 5.82 -13.51
N TYR A 145 -14.66 5.73 -12.24
CA TYR A 145 -13.75 5.86 -11.10
C TYR A 145 -12.72 4.72 -11.07
N PHE A 146 -13.17 3.47 -11.20
CA PHE A 146 -12.27 2.32 -11.18
C PHE A 146 -11.32 2.29 -12.38
N ASP A 147 -11.75 2.81 -13.53
CA ASP A 147 -10.92 2.97 -14.72
C ASP A 147 -9.81 4.02 -14.54
N ASP A 148 -10.15 5.18 -13.98
CA ASP A 148 -9.17 6.22 -13.66
C ASP A 148 -8.24 5.78 -12.52
N LEU A 149 -8.76 5.01 -11.55
CA LEU A 149 -7.98 4.43 -10.46
C LEU A 149 -6.93 3.45 -10.99
N ALA A 150 -7.32 2.54 -11.89
CA ALA A 150 -6.38 1.63 -12.54
C ALA A 150 -5.32 2.38 -13.38
N THR A 151 -5.75 3.39 -14.13
CA THR A 151 -4.85 4.21 -14.96
C THR A 151 -3.84 4.98 -14.09
N THR A 152 -4.30 5.58 -13.00
CA THR A 152 -3.46 6.30 -12.02
C THR A 152 -2.35 5.39 -11.48
N TRP A 153 -2.68 4.14 -11.12
CA TRP A 153 -1.68 3.20 -10.62
C TRP A 153 -0.76 2.67 -11.73
N ARG A 154 -1.25 2.48 -12.95
CA ARG A 154 -0.40 2.15 -14.11
C ARG A 154 0.66 3.23 -14.33
N ASP A 155 0.25 4.49 -14.28
CA ASP A 155 1.14 5.64 -14.46
C ASP A 155 2.12 5.76 -13.29
N ALA A 156 1.68 5.49 -12.06
CA ALA A 156 2.56 5.42 -10.89
C ALA A 156 3.63 4.33 -11.04
N ILE A 157 3.22 3.11 -11.40
CA ILE A 157 4.12 1.96 -11.63
C ILE A 157 5.15 2.32 -12.70
N ARG A 158 4.69 2.94 -13.81
CA ARG A 158 5.57 3.40 -14.89
C ARG A 158 6.54 4.48 -14.43
N ALA A 159 6.08 5.47 -13.67
CA ALA A 159 6.92 6.55 -13.18
C ALA A 159 8.03 6.05 -12.22
N PHE A 160 7.71 5.10 -11.33
CA PHE A 160 8.74 4.46 -10.49
C PHE A 160 9.72 3.64 -11.33
N TYR A 161 9.23 2.92 -12.34
CA TYR A 161 10.10 2.21 -13.28
C TYR A 161 11.07 3.14 -14.02
N ASP A 162 10.58 4.30 -14.47
CA ASP A 162 11.37 5.31 -15.18
C ASP A 162 12.35 6.04 -14.24
N ALA A 163 12.02 6.17 -12.95
CA ALA A 163 12.98 6.55 -11.90
C ALA A 163 14.03 5.45 -11.62
N GLY A 164 13.87 4.29 -12.26
CA GLY A 164 14.79 3.17 -12.24
C GLY A 164 14.52 2.13 -11.17
N CYS A 165 13.26 2.04 -10.70
CA CYS A 165 12.78 0.98 -9.84
C CYS A 165 12.65 -0.32 -10.62
N ARG A 166 13.06 -1.42 -10.00
CA ARG A 166 12.92 -2.79 -10.51
C ARG A 166 12.23 -3.73 -9.53
N TYR A 167 11.93 -3.22 -8.33
CA TYR A 167 11.10 -3.91 -7.35
C TYR A 167 10.16 -2.90 -6.69
N LEU A 168 8.90 -2.93 -7.11
CA LEU A 168 7.81 -2.17 -6.49
C LEU A 168 6.91 -3.13 -5.71
N GLN A 169 6.41 -2.73 -4.56
CA GLN A 169 5.44 -3.49 -3.77
C GLN A 169 4.19 -2.65 -3.56
N LEU A 170 3.03 -3.27 -3.79
CA LEU A 170 1.73 -2.72 -3.47
C LEU A 170 1.30 -3.27 -2.11
N ASP A 171 1.06 -2.39 -1.14
CA ASP A 171 0.60 -2.78 0.19
C ASP A 171 -0.93 -2.69 0.27
N ASP A 172 -1.56 -3.80 0.63
CA ASP A 172 -3.01 -3.97 0.54
C ASP A 172 -3.57 -4.62 1.82
N THR A 173 -4.43 -3.88 2.53
CA THR A 173 -5.15 -4.41 3.69
C THR A 173 -6.52 -4.99 3.33
N VAL A 174 -7.04 -4.64 2.17
CA VAL A 174 -8.43 -4.90 1.77
C VAL A 174 -8.65 -6.38 1.51
N TRP A 175 -7.70 -7.07 0.88
CA TRP A 175 -7.80 -8.52 0.68
C TRP A 175 -7.94 -9.29 1.99
N ALA A 176 -7.21 -8.90 3.04
CA ALA A 176 -7.36 -9.51 4.36
C ALA A 176 -8.71 -9.15 4.99
N TYR A 177 -9.19 -7.91 4.81
CA TYR A 177 -10.50 -7.50 5.33
C TYR A 177 -11.63 -8.30 4.67
N LEU A 178 -11.54 -8.56 3.37
CA LEU A 178 -12.48 -9.40 2.64
C LEU A 178 -12.46 -10.88 3.05
N CYS A 179 -11.51 -11.30 3.91
CA CYS A 179 -11.50 -12.61 4.55
C CYS A 179 -12.21 -12.64 5.92
N SER A 180 -12.44 -11.49 6.55
CA SER A 180 -13.09 -11.38 7.85
C SER A 180 -14.60 -11.25 7.71
N ASP A 181 -15.38 -12.09 8.38
CA ASP A 181 -16.84 -12.04 8.36
C ASP A 181 -17.38 -10.69 8.86
N GLU A 182 -16.76 -10.10 9.89
CA GLU A 182 -17.13 -8.79 10.41
C GLU A 182 -16.97 -7.70 9.33
N GLN A 183 -15.81 -7.67 8.67
CA GLN A 183 -15.53 -6.68 7.62
C GLN A 183 -16.42 -6.91 6.40
N ARG A 184 -16.65 -8.17 6.00
CA ARG A 184 -17.61 -8.52 4.93
C ARG A 184 -19.02 -8.06 5.28
N GLN A 185 -19.45 -8.17 6.54
CA GLN A 185 -20.75 -7.65 6.98
C GLN A 185 -20.80 -6.12 6.89
N GLN A 186 -19.74 -5.41 7.30
CA GLN A 186 -19.66 -3.94 7.14
C GLN A 186 -19.77 -3.52 5.67
N VAL A 187 -19.21 -4.30 4.74
CA VAL A 187 -19.36 -4.08 3.29
C VAL A 187 -20.82 -4.27 2.84
N ARG A 188 -21.53 -5.26 3.39
CA ARG A 188 -22.96 -5.47 3.09
C ARG A 188 -23.84 -4.38 3.67
N ASP A 189 -23.54 -3.91 4.88
CA ASP A 189 -24.29 -2.85 5.58
C ASP A 189 -24.21 -1.50 4.85
N ARG A 190 -23.12 -1.25 4.12
CA ARG A 190 -23.00 -0.08 3.22
C ARG A 190 -23.61 -0.29 1.82
N GLY A 191 -24.23 -1.44 1.57
CA GLY A 191 -24.94 -1.75 0.33
C GLY A 191 -24.07 -2.28 -0.81
N GLU A 192 -22.87 -2.77 -0.53
CA GLU A 192 -21.95 -3.34 -1.53
C GLU A 192 -21.85 -4.87 -1.37
N ASP A 193 -21.41 -5.58 -2.42
CA ASP A 193 -21.11 -7.00 -2.34
C ASP A 193 -19.58 -7.22 -2.22
N PRO A 194 -19.05 -7.75 -1.09
CA PRO A 194 -17.63 -8.06 -0.93
C PRO A 194 -17.07 -9.00 -2.01
N ASP A 195 -17.87 -9.92 -2.56
CA ASP A 195 -17.39 -10.84 -3.59
C ASP A 195 -17.31 -10.15 -4.97
N GLU A 196 -18.18 -9.19 -5.24
CA GLU A 196 -18.09 -8.31 -6.39
C GLU A 196 -16.90 -7.35 -6.26
N LEU A 197 -16.69 -6.76 -5.07
CA LEU A 197 -15.54 -5.90 -4.80
C LEU A 197 -14.21 -6.62 -4.98
N ALA A 198 -14.10 -7.88 -4.55
CA ALA A 198 -12.91 -8.69 -4.82
C ALA A 198 -12.62 -8.79 -6.33
N ARG A 199 -13.65 -9.01 -7.16
CA ARG A 199 -13.49 -9.07 -8.62
C ARG A 199 -13.13 -7.71 -9.23
N ILE A 200 -13.75 -6.63 -8.75
CA ILE A 200 -13.43 -5.26 -9.17
C ILE A 200 -11.97 -4.93 -8.85
N TYR A 201 -11.50 -5.19 -7.62
CA TYR A 201 -10.12 -4.90 -7.25
C TYR A 201 -9.11 -5.76 -7.99
N ALA A 202 -9.43 -7.02 -8.27
CA ALA A 202 -8.60 -7.86 -9.15
C ALA A 202 -8.51 -7.27 -10.56
N HIS A 203 -9.63 -6.78 -11.12
CA HIS A 203 -9.65 -6.12 -12.42
C HIS A 203 -8.81 -4.83 -12.43
N VAL A 204 -8.97 -3.97 -11.43
CA VAL A 204 -8.22 -2.72 -11.27
C VAL A 204 -6.71 -3.00 -11.17
N LEU A 205 -6.29 -3.97 -10.35
CA LEU A 205 -4.88 -4.35 -10.22
C LEU A 205 -4.32 -4.88 -11.54
N ASN A 206 -5.05 -5.75 -12.23
CA ASN A 206 -4.60 -6.29 -13.51
C ASN A 206 -4.46 -5.20 -14.57
N LYS A 207 -5.43 -4.26 -14.65
CA LYS A 207 -5.38 -3.12 -15.56
C LYS A 207 -4.24 -2.16 -15.22
N ALA A 208 -3.94 -1.97 -13.93
CA ALA A 208 -2.78 -1.20 -13.49
C ALA A 208 -1.44 -1.83 -13.90
N LEU A 209 -1.40 -3.16 -14.09
CA LEU A 209 -0.21 -3.92 -14.49
C LEU A 209 -0.09 -4.12 -16.01
N GLU A 210 -1.06 -3.65 -16.80
CA GLU A 210 -0.96 -3.70 -18.26
C GLU A 210 0.26 -2.91 -18.76
N GLY A 211 1.09 -3.56 -19.57
CA GLY A 211 2.32 -2.95 -20.08
C GLY A 211 3.46 -2.87 -19.06
N LYS A 212 3.35 -3.54 -17.90
CA LYS A 212 4.46 -3.71 -16.94
C LYS A 212 5.73 -4.23 -17.66
N PRO A 213 6.87 -3.55 -17.54
CA PRO A 213 8.13 -4.03 -18.10
C PRO A 213 8.54 -5.40 -17.55
N GLU A 214 9.17 -6.23 -18.39
CA GLU A 214 9.53 -7.61 -18.02
C GLU A 214 10.55 -7.68 -16.87
N ASP A 215 11.44 -6.70 -16.75
CA ASP A 215 12.45 -6.61 -15.69
C ASP A 215 11.95 -5.91 -14.42
N LEU A 216 10.67 -5.51 -14.36
CA LEU A 216 10.04 -4.98 -13.16
C LEU A 216 9.29 -6.08 -12.41
N THR A 217 9.73 -6.36 -11.18
CA THR A 217 8.96 -7.15 -10.22
C THR A 217 7.97 -6.24 -9.48
N VAL A 218 6.68 -6.59 -9.52
CA VAL A 218 5.64 -6.01 -8.68
C VAL A 218 5.14 -7.05 -7.69
N GLY A 219 5.38 -6.78 -6.41
CA GLY A 219 4.86 -7.57 -5.30
C GLY A 219 3.52 -7.02 -4.79
N LEU A 220 2.72 -7.88 -4.15
CA LEU A 220 1.55 -7.49 -3.37
C LEU A 220 1.70 -8.02 -1.95
N HIS A 221 1.75 -7.11 -0.98
CA HIS A 221 1.70 -7.48 0.42
C HIS A 221 0.27 -7.44 0.92
N VAL A 222 -0.21 -8.57 1.42
CA VAL A 222 -1.56 -8.72 1.97
C VAL A 222 -1.47 -8.61 3.49
N CYS A 223 -1.66 -7.38 3.98
CA CYS A 223 -1.53 -7.04 5.39
C CYS A 223 -2.87 -7.25 6.13
N ARG A 224 -2.84 -7.79 7.36
CA ARG A 224 -4.05 -7.94 8.20
C ARG A 224 -4.46 -6.66 8.94
N GLY A 225 -3.83 -5.53 8.61
CA GLY A 225 -4.09 -4.23 9.21
C GLY A 225 -3.51 -4.13 10.62
N ASN A 226 -2.22 -4.42 10.77
CA ASN A 226 -1.54 -4.35 12.06
C ASN A 226 -1.20 -2.90 12.44
N PHE A 227 -1.54 -2.48 13.66
CA PHE A 227 -1.14 -1.19 14.23
C PHE A 227 -0.87 -1.34 15.73
N ARG A 228 0.38 -1.10 16.16
CA ARG A 228 0.79 -1.16 17.58
C ARG A 228 0.33 -2.45 18.29
N SER A 229 0.63 -3.61 17.70
CA SER A 229 0.25 -4.94 18.21
C SER A 229 -1.26 -5.22 18.24
N THR A 230 -2.07 -4.39 17.57
CA THR A 230 -3.50 -4.62 17.34
C THR A 230 -3.75 -4.86 15.84
N TRP A 231 -4.88 -5.48 15.49
CA TRP A 231 -5.22 -5.90 14.11
C TRP A 231 -6.64 -5.48 13.74
N ILE A 232 -6.99 -5.60 12.46
CA ILE A 232 -8.34 -5.34 11.95
C ILE A 232 -9.00 -6.61 11.41
N ALA A 233 -8.24 -7.51 10.77
CA ALA A 233 -8.82 -8.72 10.19
C ALA A 233 -8.13 -10.00 10.65
N GLU A 234 -8.94 -11.04 10.82
CA GLU A 234 -8.56 -12.41 11.15
C GLU A 234 -9.19 -13.39 10.15
N GLY A 235 -8.70 -14.63 10.10
CA GLY A 235 -9.20 -15.69 9.22
C GLY A 235 -8.32 -15.96 8.01
N GLY A 236 -8.28 -17.21 7.55
CA GLY A 236 -7.46 -17.64 6.40
C GLY A 236 -7.88 -16.98 5.09
N TYR A 237 -6.99 -17.00 4.09
CA TYR A 237 -7.21 -16.35 2.79
C TYR A 237 -8.29 -17.00 1.90
N GLU A 238 -8.88 -18.11 2.35
CA GLU A 238 -9.83 -18.93 1.60
C GLU A 238 -10.94 -18.13 0.87
N PRO A 239 -11.60 -17.11 1.48
CA PRO A 239 -12.70 -16.39 0.83
C PRO A 239 -12.30 -15.62 -0.43
N VAL A 240 -11.03 -15.23 -0.54
CA VAL A 240 -10.53 -14.44 -1.68
C VAL A 240 -9.51 -15.20 -2.52
N ALA A 241 -9.05 -16.37 -2.07
CA ALA A 241 -7.88 -17.06 -2.61
C ALA A 241 -7.97 -17.35 -4.10
N GLU A 242 -9.12 -17.83 -4.59
CA GLU A 242 -9.30 -18.15 -6.01
C GLU A 242 -9.19 -16.88 -6.89
N VAL A 243 -9.82 -15.78 -6.47
CA VAL A 243 -9.77 -14.51 -7.21
C VAL A 243 -8.38 -13.87 -7.09
N LEU A 244 -7.82 -13.83 -5.89
CA LEU A 244 -6.56 -13.17 -5.60
C LEU A 244 -5.38 -13.93 -6.23
N PHE A 245 -5.19 -15.19 -5.84
CA PHE A 245 -4.04 -15.99 -6.26
C PHE A 245 -4.18 -16.50 -7.70
N GLY A 246 -5.40 -16.86 -8.12
CA GLY A 246 -5.67 -17.33 -9.47
C GLY A 246 -5.83 -16.21 -10.50
N GLY A 247 -6.35 -15.05 -10.08
CA GLY A 247 -6.77 -13.97 -10.99
C GLY A 247 -5.82 -12.77 -11.08
N VAL A 248 -5.06 -12.45 -10.04
CA VAL A 248 -4.25 -11.21 -10.01
C VAL A 248 -2.84 -11.45 -10.56
N ASN A 249 -2.40 -10.60 -11.49
CA ASN A 249 -1.15 -10.70 -12.24
C ASN A 249 0.08 -10.15 -11.52
N ILE A 250 0.17 -10.44 -10.22
CA ILE A 250 1.29 -10.07 -9.36
C ILE A 250 2.40 -11.13 -9.44
N ASP A 251 3.65 -10.67 -9.41
CA ASP A 251 4.83 -11.53 -9.49
C ASP A 251 5.16 -12.19 -8.14
N ALA A 252 4.95 -11.48 -7.03
CA ALA A 252 5.28 -11.97 -5.69
C ALA A 252 4.23 -11.58 -4.65
N PHE A 253 3.64 -12.57 -3.96
CA PHE A 253 2.78 -12.33 -2.81
C PHE A 253 3.58 -12.35 -1.51
N PHE A 254 3.33 -11.39 -0.62
CA PHE A 254 3.83 -11.37 0.76
C PHE A 254 2.66 -11.56 1.72
N LEU A 255 2.55 -12.76 2.30
CA LEU A 255 1.40 -13.22 3.07
C LEU A 255 1.77 -13.39 4.55
N GLU A 256 0.92 -12.92 5.46
CA GLU A 256 1.13 -13.01 6.91
C GLU A 256 0.59 -14.35 7.45
N TYR A 257 1.45 -15.15 8.10
CA TYR A 257 1.19 -16.47 8.68
C TYR A 257 1.86 -16.67 10.05
N ASP A 258 2.30 -15.58 10.68
CA ASP A 258 3.08 -15.51 11.92
C ASP A 258 2.32 -15.95 13.18
N ASN A 259 1.00 -16.12 13.10
CA ASN A 259 0.16 -16.48 14.22
C ASN A 259 -1.06 -17.33 13.81
N ASP A 260 -1.65 -18.03 14.78
CA ASP A 260 -2.76 -18.98 14.55
C ASP A 260 -4.01 -18.34 13.91
N ARG A 261 -4.15 -17.01 13.97
CA ARG A 261 -5.30 -16.28 13.40
C ARG A 261 -5.19 -16.14 11.88
N SER A 262 -4.02 -16.38 11.31
CA SER A 262 -3.73 -16.21 9.90
C SER A 262 -4.24 -17.36 9.02
N GLY A 263 -4.81 -18.40 9.63
CA GLY A 263 -5.34 -19.59 8.94
C GLY A 263 -4.25 -20.57 8.55
N ASP A 264 -4.57 -21.46 7.61
CA ASP A 264 -3.66 -22.50 7.12
C ASP A 264 -3.13 -22.19 5.70
N PHE A 265 -2.32 -23.11 5.16
CA PHE A 265 -1.75 -23.00 3.82
C PHE A 265 -2.65 -23.58 2.71
N ALA A 266 -3.84 -24.11 3.02
CA ALA A 266 -4.74 -24.67 2.01
C ALA A 266 -5.11 -23.68 0.88
N PRO A 267 -5.27 -22.36 1.13
CA PRO A 267 -5.51 -21.36 0.08
C PRO A 267 -4.41 -21.30 -1.01
N LEU A 268 -3.17 -21.69 -0.69
CA LEU A 268 -2.03 -21.59 -1.63
C LEU A 268 -2.18 -22.51 -2.85
N ARG A 269 -3.13 -23.46 -2.82
CA ARG A 269 -3.47 -24.30 -3.98
C ARG A 269 -3.95 -23.50 -5.21
N TYR A 270 -4.40 -22.26 -5.02
CA TYR A 270 -4.83 -21.36 -6.09
C TYR A 270 -3.68 -20.55 -6.71
N ILE A 271 -2.48 -20.59 -6.12
CA ILE A 271 -1.30 -19.95 -6.71
C ILE A 271 -1.02 -20.57 -8.07
N ARG A 272 -0.84 -19.72 -9.07
CA ARG A 272 -0.61 -20.19 -10.44
C ARG A 272 0.77 -20.83 -10.54
N PRO A 273 0.90 -22.00 -11.19
CA PRO A 273 2.20 -22.58 -11.45
C PRO A 273 3.02 -21.65 -12.36
N GLY A 274 4.33 -21.57 -12.12
CA GLY A 274 5.25 -20.76 -12.93
C GLY A 274 5.99 -19.72 -12.09
N HIS A 275 6.03 -18.48 -12.57
CA HIS A 275 6.87 -17.41 -12.02
C HIS A 275 6.29 -16.70 -10.79
N GLN A 276 5.08 -17.06 -10.35
CA GLN A 276 4.47 -16.43 -9.18
C GLN A 276 5.17 -16.90 -7.90
N GLN A 277 5.78 -15.97 -7.19
CA GLN A 277 6.48 -16.21 -5.94
C GLN A 277 5.53 -16.00 -4.75
N VAL A 278 5.72 -16.79 -3.70
CA VAL A 278 5.02 -16.61 -2.42
C VAL A 278 6.04 -16.52 -1.31
N VAL A 279 6.03 -15.40 -0.60
CA VAL A 279 6.80 -15.17 0.62
C VAL A 279 5.88 -15.41 1.80
N LEU A 280 6.21 -16.43 2.60
CA LEU A 280 5.49 -16.77 3.83
C LEU A 280 6.08 -15.96 5.00
N GLY A 281 5.31 -14.99 5.49
CA GLY A 281 5.63 -14.23 6.69
C GLY A 281 5.38 -15.08 7.94
N LEU A 282 6.42 -15.74 8.44
CA LEU A 282 6.37 -16.62 9.60
C LEU A 282 6.99 -16.01 10.86
N ILE A 283 7.34 -14.71 10.81
CA ILE A 283 8.02 -13.93 11.85
C ILE A 283 7.29 -12.60 12.00
#